data_AF-A0A8C2MY49-F1
#
_entry.id   AF-A0A8C2MY49-F1
#
_cell.length_a   1.000
_cell.length_b   1.000
_cell.length_c   1.000
_cell.angle_alpha   90.00
_cell.angle_beta   90.00
_cell.angle_gamma   90.00
#
_symmetry.space_group_name_H-M   'P 1'
#
loop_
_entity.id
_entity.type
_entity.pdbx_description
1 polymer ?
#
loop_
_entity_poly.entity_id
_entity_poly.type
_entity_poly.pdbx_seq_one_letter_code
_entity_poly.pdbx_strand_id
1 'polypeptide(L)'
;MRDPLTDCSYNKVYKSLKEFAQNGENFCKQITSVLQQRANLEINYSKGLQKLAVKLSKALQSTNKNCLSNAWAWASESMKSAADLHQKLGKAIELEAIKPTHQILSMQEKKRKSLDNEVEKTANLVINNWNQQIKAKKKLMMSTKKHEALFHLVESSKQSVTQKEKQKLLNKLKKSTEKLEKEDESYYQKNMAGYSTRLKWESTLENSYKSMLELEKERIQLLCNNLNQYSQHISLFGQTLTTCHTQIHCAISKVDVEKDIQALMEETAILSTENKSEFLLTDYFEEDLKNTMDKERRKLLIKPKLLRLQRDIEKASRDKEGLEQKLKTLSSNSSFSDAKSKKDAEALMDENSLKLDLLQANSYKLSSVLADLEQRPKPSHPCSNCIFKWKEKEHSHTYVRISRPLLTKRLEKAVSKTPSGGQNSPSFSPSASVSQVSNHLCKALYTFQARQDDELNLEKGDIVTIHEKKEEGWWFGSLNGKKGHFPAAYVEELPLKAGNTAAQL
;
A
#
# COMPACT_ATOMS: atom_id res chain seq x y z
N MET A 1 2.21 -17.57 67.92
CA MET A 1 1.25 -18.70 67.96
C MET A 1 1.16 -19.27 66.56
N ARG A 2 0.95 -20.59 66.40
CA ARG A 2 0.74 -21.21 65.07
C ARG A 2 -0.45 -20.54 64.38
N ASP A 3 -0.25 -20.08 63.14
CA ASP A 3 -1.33 -19.58 62.30
C ASP A 3 -2.18 -20.78 61.81
N PRO A 4 -3.50 -20.81 62.10
CA PRO A 4 -4.37 -21.91 61.71
C PRO A 4 -4.68 -21.96 60.20
N LEU A 5 -4.22 -20.98 59.43
CA LEU A 5 -4.52 -20.86 58.00
C LEU A 5 -3.36 -21.28 57.08
N THR A 6 -2.15 -21.44 57.61
CA THR A 6 -0.91 -21.61 56.81
C THR A 6 -0.90 -22.92 56.01
N ASP A 7 -1.39 -24.01 56.60
CA ASP A 7 -1.43 -25.33 55.97
C ASP A 7 -2.74 -25.63 55.23
N CYS A 8 -3.67 -24.66 55.17
CA CYS A 8 -4.97 -24.87 54.54
C CYS A 8 -4.85 -24.96 53.01
N SER A 9 -5.26 -26.09 52.44
CA SER A 9 -5.27 -26.35 51.00
C SER A 9 -6.07 -25.30 50.21
N TYR A 10 -7.26 -24.93 50.70
CA TYR A 10 -8.10 -23.91 50.06
C TYR A 10 -7.41 -22.54 49.95
N ASN A 11 -6.68 -22.13 50.99
CA ASN A 11 -5.93 -20.88 50.99
C ASN A 11 -4.76 -20.93 49.99
N LYS A 12 -4.10 -22.08 49.85
CA LYS A 12 -3.04 -22.27 48.83
C LYS A 12 -3.60 -22.15 47.41
N VAL A 13 -4.72 -22.83 47.13
CA VAL A 13 -5.39 -22.79 45.81
C VAL A 13 -5.81 -21.35 45.45
N TYR A 14 -6.41 -20.62 46.39
CA TYR A 14 -6.79 -19.23 46.18
C TYR A 14 -5.59 -18.32 45.88
N LYS A 15 -4.48 -18.47 46.62
CA LYS A 15 -3.24 -17.72 46.37
C LYS A 15 -2.64 -18.02 44.99
N SER A 16 -2.59 -19.29 44.60
CA SER A 16 -2.11 -19.68 43.26
C SER A 16 -2.97 -19.07 42.15
N LEU A 17 -4.30 -19.06 42.30
CA LEU A 17 -5.17 -18.42 41.31
C LEU A 17 -4.97 -16.90 41.25
N LYS A 18 -4.74 -16.26 42.41
CA LYS A 18 -4.44 -14.82 42.47
C LYS A 18 -3.15 -14.47 41.74
N GLU A 19 -2.10 -15.25 41.94
CA GLU A 19 -0.83 -15.09 41.21
C GLU A 19 -1.03 -15.27 39.70
N PHE A 20 -1.79 -16.28 39.29
CA PHE A 20 -2.14 -16.50 37.90
C PHE A 20 -2.89 -15.32 37.28
N ALA A 21 -3.91 -14.80 37.97
CA ALA A 21 -4.67 -13.64 37.52
C ALA A 21 -3.80 -12.37 37.42
N GLN A 22 -2.83 -12.20 38.33
CA GLN A 22 -1.88 -11.08 38.29
C GLN A 22 -0.94 -11.18 37.08
N ASN A 23 -0.48 -12.38 36.75
CA ASN A 23 0.31 -12.62 35.54
C ASN A 23 -0.50 -12.35 34.27
N GLY A 24 -1.78 -12.78 34.25
CA GLY A 24 -2.70 -12.50 33.16
C GLY A 24 -2.93 -11.00 32.93
N GLU A 25 -3.09 -10.22 34.00
CA GLU A 25 -3.18 -8.76 33.93
C GLU A 25 -1.92 -8.13 33.34
N ASN A 26 -0.74 -8.55 33.82
CA ASN A 26 0.55 -8.04 33.33
C ASN A 26 0.73 -8.33 31.84
N PHE A 27 0.36 -9.55 31.40
CA PHE A 27 0.37 -9.91 29.99
C PHE A 27 -0.56 -9.01 29.16
N CYS A 28 -1.80 -8.77 29.62
CA CYS A 28 -2.72 -7.86 28.93
C CYS A 28 -2.12 -6.46 28.79
N LYS A 29 -1.51 -5.90 29.83
CA LYS A 29 -0.84 -4.59 29.76
C LYS A 29 0.28 -4.55 28.72
N GLN A 30 1.08 -5.62 28.63
CA GLN A 30 2.13 -5.73 27.60
C GLN A 30 1.54 -5.79 26.20
N ILE A 31 0.52 -6.62 25.97
CA ILE A 31 -0.17 -6.71 24.68
C ILE A 31 -0.79 -5.36 24.29
N THR A 32 -1.44 -4.67 25.23
CA THR A 32 -2.00 -3.33 24.98
C THR A 32 -0.92 -2.32 24.60
N SER A 33 0.26 -2.36 25.24
CA SER A 33 1.40 -1.53 24.86
C SER A 33 1.87 -1.82 23.43
N VAL A 34 1.98 -3.09 23.06
CA VAL A 34 2.34 -3.51 21.69
C VAL A 34 1.31 -3.01 20.67
N LEU A 35 0.02 -3.19 20.96
CA LEU A 35 -1.07 -2.71 20.10
C LEU A 35 -1.07 -1.18 19.96
N GLN A 36 -0.75 -0.44 21.03
CA GLN A 36 -0.64 1.01 20.97
C GLN A 36 0.50 1.45 20.06
N GLN A 37 1.67 0.81 20.18
CA GLN A 37 2.80 1.08 19.29
C GLN A 37 2.44 0.74 17.84
N ARG A 38 1.77 -0.40 17.61
CA ARG A 38 1.29 -0.80 16.29
C ARG A 38 0.34 0.25 15.71
N ALA A 39 -0.69 0.67 16.44
CA ALA A 39 -1.64 1.68 16.00
C ALA A 39 -0.95 3.01 15.64
N ASN A 40 0.01 3.45 16.46
CA ASN A 40 0.79 4.65 16.20
C ASN A 40 1.58 4.56 14.89
N LEU A 41 2.20 3.40 14.61
CA LEU A 41 2.91 3.17 13.35
C LEU A 41 1.98 3.27 12.15
N GLU A 42 0.80 2.64 12.21
CA GLU A 42 -0.21 2.70 11.14
C GLU A 42 -0.65 4.14 10.85
N ILE A 43 -0.95 4.91 11.91
CA ILE A 43 -1.38 6.31 11.79
C ILE A 43 -0.25 7.19 11.23
N ASN A 44 0.99 6.94 11.61
CA ASN A 44 2.13 7.70 11.10
C ASN A 44 2.43 7.38 9.63
N TYR A 45 2.38 6.11 9.25
CA TYR A 45 2.57 5.69 7.87
C TYR A 45 1.46 6.24 6.96
N SER A 46 0.20 6.20 7.42
CA SER A 46 -0.93 6.85 6.76
C SER A 46 -0.67 8.33 6.45
N LYS A 47 -0.23 9.12 7.45
CA LYS A 47 0.10 10.54 7.25
C LYS A 47 1.22 10.74 6.22
N GLY A 48 2.22 9.86 6.22
CA GLY A 48 3.31 9.86 5.24
C GLY A 48 2.81 9.63 3.82
N LEU A 49 2.05 8.55 3.60
CA LEU A 49 1.46 8.22 2.31
C LEU A 49 0.52 9.32 1.81
N GLN A 50 -0.33 9.88 2.68
CA GLN A 50 -1.24 10.96 2.30
C GLN A 50 -0.49 12.20 1.78
N LYS A 51 0.66 12.54 2.40
CA LYS A 51 1.51 13.66 1.94
C LYS A 51 2.10 13.37 0.56
N LEU A 52 2.58 12.15 0.33
CA LEU A 52 3.15 11.74 -0.96
C LEU A 52 2.09 11.74 -2.06
N ALA A 53 0.90 11.20 -1.78
CA ALA A 53 -0.24 11.22 -2.70
C ALA A 53 -0.59 12.67 -3.12
N VAL A 54 -0.72 13.58 -2.16
CA VAL A 54 -1.00 15.00 -2.45
C VAL A 54 0.11 15.66 -3.27
N LYS A 55 1.38 15.34 -2.99
CA LYS A 55 2.52 15.86 -3.77
C LYS A 55 2.48 15.38 -5.22
N LEU A 56 2.22 14.10 -5.45
CA LEU A 56 2.11 13.53 -6.80
C LEU A 56 0.90 14.09 -7.55
N SER A 57 -0.26 14.16 -6.90
CA SER A 57 -1.46 14.79 -7.45
C SER A 57 -1.21 16.23 -7.93
N LYS A 58 -0.48 17.03 -7.15
CA LYS A 58 -0.12 18.41 -7.54
C LYS A 58 0.83 18.45 -8.75
N ALA A 59 1.80 17.56 -8.82
CA ALA A 59 2.70 17.48 -9.99
C ALA A 59 1.96 17.09 -11.28
N LEU A 60 0.91 16.26 -11.16
CA LEU A 60 0.06 15.89 -12.29
C LEU A 60 -0.86 17.02 -12.74
N GLN A 61 -1.27 17.94 -11.85
CA GLN A 61 -2.08 19.11 -12.21
C GLN A 61 -1.36 20.08 -13.15
N SER A 62 -0.03 20.15 -13.08
CA SER A 62 0.79 20.98 -13.98
C SER A 62 1.14 20.30 -15.31
N THR A 63 0.67 19.07 -15.54
CA THR A 63 0.96 18.29 -16.75
C THR A 63 -0.29 18.18 -17.61
N ASN A 64 -0.11 18.16 -18.94
CA ASN A 64 -1.22 17.94 -19.86
C ASN A 64 -1.83 16.56 -19.65
N LYS A 65 -3.16 16.48 -19.67
CA LYS A 65 -3.90 15.23 -19.44
C LYS A 65 -3.71 14.30 -20.62
N ASN A 66 -3.00 13.21 -20.37
CA ASN A 66 -2.70 12.16 -21.33
C ASN A 66 -2.76 10.78 -20.64
N CYS A 67 -2.64 9.69 -21.40
CA CYS A 67 -2.80 8.35 -20.82
C CYS A 67 -1.71 8.03 -19.79
N LEU A 68 -0.48 8.50 -19.99
CA LEU A 68 0.61 8.34 -19.01
C LEU A 68 0.31 9.06 -17.69
N SER A 69 -0.13 10.31 -17.75
CA SER A 69 -0.50 11.12 -16.58
C SER A 69 -1.70 10.51 -15.84
N ASN A 70 -2.64 9.89 -16.56
CA ASN A 70 -3.76 9.16 -15.98
C ASN A 70 -3.29 7.89 -15.23
N ALA A 71 -2.31 7.15 -15.77
CA ALA A 71 -1.73 6.01 -15.08
C ALA A 71 -1.03 6.44 -13.76
N TRP A 72 -0.28 7.54 -13.79
CA TRP A 72 0.31 8.12 -12.57
C TRP A 72 -0.75 8.67 -11.60
N ALA A 73 -1.89 9.14 -12.08
CA ALA A 73 -3.00 9.56 -11.22
C ALA A 73 -3.55 8.39 -10.39
N TRP A 74 -3.61 7.18 -10.96
CA TRP A 74 -3.99 5.96 -10.22
C TRP A 74 -2.97 5.58 -9.16
N ALA A 75 -1.67 5.77 -9.39
CA ALA A 75 -0.65 5.59 -8.35
C ALA A 75 -0.88 6.55 -7.17
N SER A 76 -1.21 7.81 -7.46
CA SER A 76 -1.57 8.80 -6.43
C SER A 76 -2.83 8.41 -5.66
N GLU A 77 -3.89 7.96 -6.34
CA GLU A 77 -5.14 7.56 -5.69
C GLU A 77 -4.96 6.29 -4.86
N SER A 78 -4.15 5.34 -5.33
CA SER A 78 -3.76 4.15 -4.57
C SER A 78 -3.04 4.51 -3.27
N MET A 79 -2.07 5.44 -3.30
CA MET A 79 -1.40 5.91 -2.07
C MET A 79 -2.40 6.53 -1.09
N LYS A 80 -3.40 7.26 -1.59
CA LYS A 80 -4.45 7.87 -0.77
C LYS A 80 -5.39 6.83 -0.16
N SER A 81 -5.80 5.82 -0.93
CA SER A 81 -6.61 4.70 -0.44
C SER A 81 -5.85 3.86 0.59
N ALA A 82 -4.56 3.58 0.34
CA ALA A 82 -3.71 2.91 1.30
C ALA A 82 -3.54 3.73 2.59
N ALA A 83 -3.35 5.06 2.48
CA ALA A 83 -3.28 5.94 3.63
C ALA A 83 -4.54 5.90 4.49
N ASP A 84 -5.73 5.98 3.88
CA ASP A 84 -7.02 5.89 4.59
C ASP A 84 -7.17 4.53 5.30
N LEU A 85 -6.75 3.46 4.63
CA LEU A 85 -6.80 2.10 5.17
C LEU A 85 -5.89 1.92 6.39
N HIS A 86 -4.64 2.38 6.31
CA HIS A 86 -3.73 2.43 7.46
C HIS A 86 -4.31 3.28 8.61
N GLN A 87 -4.94 4.41 8.29
CA GLN A 87 -5.60 5.24 9.31
C GLN A 87 -6.75 4.50 10.00
N LYS A 88 -7.59 3.81 9.22
CA LYS A 88 -8.70 3.00 9.71
C LYS A 88 -8.21 1.85 10.58
N LEU A 89 -7.19 1.11 10.14
CA LEU A 89 -6.59 0.02 10.92
C LEU A 89 -6.04 0.53 12.26
N GLY A 90 -5.26 1.62 12.26
CA GLY A 90 -4.74 2.21 13.48
C GLY A 90 -5.84 2.62 14.45
N LYS A 91 -6.88 3.32 13.96
CA LYS A 91 -8.05 3.70 14.78
C LYS A 91 -8.86 2.50 15.27
N ALA A 92 -9.03 1.47 14.46
CA ALA A 92 -9.74 0.26 14.85
C ALA A 92 -9.02 -0.45 15.99
N ILE A 93 -7.70 -0.59 15.93
CA ILE A 93 -6.90 -1.16 17.03
C ILE A 93 -7.10 -0.34 18.32
N GLU A 94 -7.09 1.00 18.24
CA GLU A 94 -7.32 1.86 19.40
C GLU A 94 -8.73 1.71 19.99
N LEU A 95 -9.76 1.71 19.14
CA LEU A 95 -11.15 1.75 19.55
C LEU A 95 -11.71 0.39 19.96
N GLU A 96 -11.32 -0.67 19.24
CA GLU A 96 -11.92 -1.99 19.37
C GLU A 96 -11.10 -2.93 20.26
N ALA A 97 -9.77 -2.74 20.36
CA ALA A 97 -8.92 -3.58 21.20
C ALA A 97 -8.39 -2.84 22.45
N ILE A 98 -7.74 -1.69 22.28
CA ILE A 98 -7.04 -1.01 23.39
C ILE A 98 -8.02 -0.45 24.42
N LYS A 99 -9.03 0.33 23.98
CA LYS A 99 -10.01 0.94 24.89
C LYS A 99 -10.81 -0.10 25.70
N PRO A 100 -11.39 -1.16 25.09
CA PRO A 100 -12.10 -2.18 25.85
C PRO A 100 -11.19 -2.93 26.83
N THR A 101 -9.94 -3.19 26.45
CA THR A 101 -8.96 -3.83 27.34
C THR A 101 -8.68 -3.00 28.59
N HIS A 102 -8.45 -1.70 28.45
CA HIS A 102 -8.28 -0.83 29.61
C HIS A 102 -9.52 -0.77 30.52
N GLN A 103 -10.72 -0.72 29.93
CA GLN A 103 -11.97 -0.70 30.67
C GLN A 103 -12.16 -1.98 31.50
N ILE A 104 -12.00 -3.16 30.88
CA ILE A 104 -12.13 -4.45 31.57
C ILE A 104 -11.08 -4.59 32.66
N LEU A 105 -9.81 -4.28 32.39
CA LEU A 105 -8.76 -4.37 33.42
C LEU A 105 -9.06 -3.50 34.65
N SER A 106 -9.55 -2.27 34.44
CA SER A 106 -9.95 -1.37 35.53
C SER A 106 -11.12 -1.93 36.35
N MET A 107 -12.13 -2.51 35.70
CA MET A 107 -13.26 -3.15 36.37
C MET A 107 -12.83 -4.39 37.16
N GLN A 108 -11.99 -5.23 36.56
CA GLN A 108 -11.48 -6.45 37.19
C GLN A 108 -10.57 -6.14 38.39
N GLU A 109 -9.77 -5.07 38.34
CA GLU A 109 -8.96 -4.61 39.47
C GLU A 109 -9.83 -4.27 40.69
N LYS A 110 -10.91 -3.50 40.49
CA LYS A 110 -11.85 -3.15 41.55
C LYS A 110 -12.50 -4.38 42.16
N LYS A 111 -12.94 -5.32 41.31
CA LYS A 111 -13.58 -6.57 41.76
C LYS A 111 -12.61 -7.46 42.55
N ARG A 112 -11.37 -7.63 42.08
CA ARG A 112 -10.33 -8.39 42.81
C ARG A 112 -10.04 -7.78 44.19
N LYS A 113 -9.88 -6.46 44.28
CA LYS A 113 -9.69 -5.75 45.56
C LYS A 113 -10.84 -6.01 46.54
N SER A 114 -12.09 -6.00 46.06
CA SER A 114 -13.25 -6.31 46.89
C SER A 114 -13.21 -7.74 47.44
N LEU A 115 -12.88 -8.72 46.58
CA LEU A 115 -12.78 -10.13 46.98
C LEU A 115 -11.66 -10.35 47.99
N ASP A 116 -10.49 -9.75 47.75
CA ASP A 116 -9.33 -9.81 48.66
C ASP A 116 -9.69 -9.29 50.05
N ASN A 117 -10.36 -8.14 50.13
CA ASN A 117 -10.78 -7.55 51.40
C ASN A 117 -11.77 -8.46 52.16
N GLU A 118 -12.66 -9.14 51.46
CA GLU A 118 -13.64 -10.04 52.07
C GLU A 118 -12.98 -11.31 52.63
N VAL A 119 -12.06 -11.89 51.86
CA VAL A 119 -11.24 -13.05 52.28
C VAL A 119 -10.37 -12.68 53.48
N GLU A 120 -9.72 -11.52 53.46
CA GLU A 120 -8.88 -11.06 54.56
C GLU A 120 -9.70 -10.81 55.84
N LYS A 121 -10.85 -10.14 55.70
CA LYS A 121 -11.77 -9.88 56.82
C LYS A 121 -12.22 -11.18 57.49
N THR A 122 -12.63 -12.17 56.71
CA THR A 122 -13.10 -13.47 57.23
C THR A 122 -11.95 -14.32 57.79
N ALA A 123 -10.76 -14.27 57.19
CA ALA A 123 -9.54 -14.90 57.72
C ALA A 123 -9.18 -14.36 59.10
N ASN A 124 -9.23 -13.04 59.28
CA ASN A 124 -8.95 -12.39 60.56
C ASN A 124 -9.92 -12.81 61.68
N LEU A 125 -11.19 -13.08 61.34
CA LEU A 125 -12.15 -13.63 62.30
C LEU A 125 -11.77 -15.04 62.76
N VAL A 126 -11.29 -15.90 61.85
CA VAL A 126 -10.81 -17.25 62.19
C VAL A 126 -9.60 -17.16 63.12
N ILE A 127 -8.63 -16.31 62.80
CA ILE A 127 -7.42 -16.12 63.63
C ILE A 127 -7.79 -15.59 65.02
N ASN A 128 -8.69 -14.62 65.10
CA ASN A 128 -9.14 -14.08 66.38
C ASN A 128 -9.85 -15.14 67.23
N ASN A 129 -10.79 -15.90 66.64
CA ASN A 129 -11.48 -16.98 67.33
C ASN A 129 -10.50 -18.06 67.82
N TRP A 130 -9.55 -18.49 66.99
CA TRP A 130 -8.50 -19.44 67.36
C TRP A 130 -7.69 -18.98 68.58
N ASN A 131 -7.29 -17.70 68.60
CA ASN A 131 -6.58 -17.12 69.73
C ASN A 131 -7.44 -17.11 71.01
N GLN A 132 -8.75 -16.86 70.90
CA GLN A 132 -9.68 -16.91 72.03
C GLN A 132 -9.87 -18.34 72.55
N GLN A 133 -9.95 -19.34 71.67
CA GLN A 133 -10.00 -20.76 72.06
C GLN A 133 -8.75 -21.17 72.83
N ILE A 134 -7.55 -20.81 72.35
CA ILE A 134 -6.29 -21.10 73.05
C ILE A 134 -6.27 -20.43 74.43
N LYS A 135 -6.69 -19.16 74.53
CA LYS A 135 -6.75 -18.45 75.82
C LYS A 135 -7.72 -19.13 76.79
N ALA A 136 -8.91 -19.50 76.33
CA ALA A 136 -9.90 -20.20 77.15
C ALA A 136 -9.41 -21.59 77.58
N LYS A 137 -8.80 -22.36 76.68
CA LYS A 137 -8.17 -23.66 76.99
C LYS A 137 -7.13 -23.55 78.09
N LYS A 138 -6.21 -22.58 77.97
CA LYS A 138 -5.17 -22.34 78.99
C LYS A 138 -5.79 -21.95 80.33
N LYS A 139 -6.82 -21.11 80.32
CA LYS A 139 -7.53 -20.67 81.53
C LYS A 139 -8.20 -21.86 82.23
N LEU A 140 -8.97 -22.64 81.49
CA LEU A 140 -9.64 -23.85 81.99
C LEU A 140 -8.61 -24.81 82.60
N MET A 141 -7.54 -25.13 81.87
CA MET A 141 -6.51 -26.06 82.34
C MET A 141 -5.83 -25.59 83.63
N MET A 142 -5.60 -24.29 83.79
CA MET A 142 -5.06 -23.71 85.02
C MET A 142 -6.05 -23.80 86.19
N SER A 143 -7.34 -23.57 85.94
CA SER A 143 -8.37 -23.72 86.97
C SER A 143 -8.60 -25.18 87.34
N THR A 144 -8.56 -26.11 86.38
CA THR A 144 -8.63 -27.56 86.63
C THR A 144 -7.49 -28.03 87.52
N LYS A 145 -6.25 -27.62 87.23
CA LYS A 145 -5.09 -27.93 88.10
C LYS A 145 -5.27 -27.43 89.53
N LYS A 146 -5.79 -26.22 89.71
CA LYS A 146 -6.08 -25.65 91.04
C LYS A 146 -7.21 -26.38 91.75
N HIS A 147 -8.25 -26.77 91.00
CA HIS A 147 -9.37 -27.55 91.53
C HIS A 147 -8.91 -28.90 92.04
N GLU A 148 -8.11 -29.62 91.24
CA GLU A 148 -7.60 -30.95 91.58
C GLU A 148 -6.73 -30.92 92.83
N ALA A 149 -5.83 -29.93 92.94
CA ALA A 149 -5.02 -29.75 94.14
C ALA A 149 -5.89 -29.47 95.38
N LEU A 150 -6.96 -28.67 95.23
CA LEU A 150 -7.89 -28.40 96.32
C LEU A 150 -8.73 -29.64 96.69
N PHE A 151 -9.12 -30.45 95.70
CA PHE A 151 -9.84 -31.70 95.89
C PHE A 151 -9.00 -32.70 96.71
N HIS A 152 -7.74 -32.91 96.32
CA HIS A 152 -6.80 -33.75 97.08
C HIS A 152 -6.55 -33.23 98.50
N LEU A 153 -6.46 -31.91 98.68
CA LEU A 153 -6.35 -31.32 100.01
C LEU A 153 -7.59 -31.62 100.87
N VAL A 154 -8.79 -31.52 100.30
CA VAL A 154 -10.04 -31.85 101.00
C VAL A 154 -10.09 -33.34 101.36
N GLU A 155 -9.70 -34.22 100.45
CA GLU A 155 -9.65 -35.68 100.65
C GLU A 155 -8.71 -36.08 101.79
N SER A 156 -7.46 -35.61 101.74
CA SER A 156 -6.43 -35.89 102.77
C SER A 156 -6.79 -35.31 104.14
N SER A 157 -7.58 -34.23 104.18
CA SER A 157 -8.01 -33.56 105.42
C SER A 157 -9.24 -34.19 106.08
N LYS A 158 -9.84 -35.26 105.52
CA LYS A 158 -11.11 -35.83 106.00
C LYS A 158 -11.07 -36.38 107.43
N GLN A 159 -9.88 -36.79 107.91
CA GLN A 159 -9.70 -37.48 109.20
C GLN A 159 -9.06 -36.62 110.31
N SER A 160 -8.52 -35.43 110.00
CA SER A 160 -7.61 -34.69 110.91
C SER A 160 -8.03 -33.24 111.24
N VAL A 161 -9.20 -32.78 110.76
CA VAL A 161 -9.55 -31.35 110.74
C VAL A 161 -10.89 -31.06 111.40
N THR A 162 -11.04 -29.91 112.06
CA THR A 162 -12.27 -29.55 112.80
C THR A 162 -13.48 -29.43 111.87
N GLN A 163 -14.69 -29.64 112.39
CA GLN A 163 -15.94 -29.59 111.60
C GLN A 163 -16.14 -28.25 110.88
N LYS A 164 -15.71 -27.14 111.51
CA LYS A 164 -15.77 -25.78 110.94
C LYS A 164 -14.79 -25.59 109.77
N GLU A 165 -13.58 -26.12 109.89
CA GLU A 165 -12.56 -26.08 108.84
C GLU A 165 -12.89 -27.00 107.66
N LYS A 166 -13.46 -28.19 107.95
CA LYS A 166 -14.02 -29.09 106.94
C LYS A 166 -15.09 -28.40 106.10
N GLN A 167 -16.03 -27.69 106.75
CA GLN A 167 -17.07 -26.92 106.04
C GLN A 167 -16.46 -25.81 105.18
N LYS A 168 -15.40 -25.13 105.65
CA LYS A 168 -14.71 -24.08 104.89
C LYS A 168 -14.03 -24.63 103.64
N LEU A 169 -13.39 -25.80 103.73
CA LEU A 169 -12.77 -26.48 102.58
C LEU A 169 -13.81 -26.96 101.56
N LEU A 170 -14.93 -27.55 102.02
CA LEU A 170 -16.03 -27.94 101.14
C LEU A 170 -16.66 -26.74 100.42
N ASN A 171 -16.83 -25.60 101.11
CA ASN A 171 -17.32 -24.37 100.48
C ASN A 171 -16.35 -23.82 99.42
N LYS A 172 -15.02 -23.92 99.65
CA LYS A 172 -14.01 -23.56 98.65
C LYS A 172 -14.06 -24.50 97.45
N LEU A 173 -14.26 -25.80 97.68
CA LEU A 173 -14.36 -26.81 96.63
C LEU A 173 -15.59 -26.54 95.76
N LYS A 174 -16.75 -26.31 96.37
CA LYS A 174 -17.98 -25.93 95.66
C LYS A 174 -17.79 -24.72 94.75
N LYS A 175 -17.21 -23.62 95.28
CA LYS A 175 -16.90 -22.41 94.48
C LYS A 175 -15.93 -22.70 93.33
N SER A 176 -14.98 -23.61 93.55
CA SER A 176 -14.04 -24.02 92.51
C SER A 176 -14.73 -24.85 91.42
N THR A 177 -15.68 -25.72 91.77
CA THR A 177 -16.49 -26.49 90.80
C THR A 177 -17.36 -25.57 89.95
N GLU A 178 -18.09 -24.64 90.57
CA GLU A 178 -18.92 -23.65 89.86
C GLU A 178 -18.10 -22.77 88.91
N LYS A 179 -16.86 -22.43 89.31
CA LYS A 179 -15.93 -21.71 88.43
C LYS A 179 -15.47 -22.58 87.27
N LEU A 180 -15.23 -23.87 87.50
CA LEU A 180 -14.80 -24.82 86.47
C LEU A 180 -15.88 -24.98 85.40
N GLU A 181 -17.13 -25.22 85.80
CA GLU A 181 -18.28 -25.31 84.87
C GLU A 181 -18.40 -24.07 83.99
N LYS A 182 -18.28 -22.87 84.58
CA LYS A 182 -18.33 -21.62 83.81
C LYS A 182 -17.19 -21.48 82.81
N GLU A 183 -15.98 -21.91 83.17
CA GLU A 183 -14.82 -21.84 82.28
C GLU A 183 -14.85 -22.91 81.20
N ASP A 184 -15.39 -24.10 81.52
CA ASP A 184 -15.60 -25.20 80.58
C ASP A 184 -16.65 -24.82 79.53
N GLU A 185 -17.83 -24.37 79.95
CA GLU A 185 -18.88 -23.88 79.06
C GLU A 185 -18.34 -22.73 78.18
N SER A 186 -17.57 -21.81 78.76
CA SER A 186 -16.95 -20.70 78.01
C SER A 186 -15.93 -21.17 76.96
N TYR A 187 -15.22 -22.27 77.21
CA TYR A 187 -14.30 -22.88 76.24
C TYR A 187 -15.07 -23.63 75.16
N TYR A 188 -16.08 -24.43 75.54
CA TYR A 188 -16.96 -25.14 74.62
C TYR A 188 -17.64 -24.20 73.63
N GLN A 189 -18.25 -23.11 74.11
CA GLN A 189 -18.90 -22.11 73.24
C GLN A 189 -17.94 -21.46 72.24
N LYS A 190 -16.68 -21.20 72.62
CA LYS A 190 -15.66 -20.66 71.71
C LYS A 190 -15.22 -21.69 70.65
N ASN A 191 -15.17 -22.97 71.00
CA ASN A 191 -14.94 -24.05 70.03
C ASN A 191 -16.09 -24.14 69.02
N MET A 192 -17.33 -24.15 69.50
CA MET A 192 -18.52 -24.18 68.65
C MET A 192 -18.60 -22.97 67.71
N ALA A 193 -18.31 -21.77 68.21
CA ALA A 193 -18.21 -20.57 67.38
C ALA A 193 -17.08 -20.65 66.33
N GLY A 194 -16.00 -21.37 66.63
CA GLY A 194 -14.90 -21.58 65.71
C GLY A 194 -15.26 -22.41 64.49
N TYR A 195 -16.05 -23.48 64.67
CA TYR A 195 -16.60 -24.26 63.55
C TYR A 195 -17.39 -23.36 62.58
N SER A 196 -18.33 -22.57 63.11
CA SER A 196 -19.15 -21.67 62.29
C SER A 196 -18.30 -20.59 61.59
N THR A 197 -17.32 -20.03 62.30
CA THR A 197 -16.43 -18.99 61.74
C THR A 197 -15.55 -19.55 60.62
N ARG A 198 -15.06 -20.78 60.80
CA ARG A 198 -14.24 -21.49 59.81
C ARG A 198 -15.02 -21.79 58.54
N LEU A 199 -16.23 -22.34 58.67
CA LEU A 199 -17.09 -22.67 57.53
C LEU A 199 -17.46 -21.42 56.71
N LYS A 200 -17.71 -20.29 57.38
CA LYS A 200 -17.94 -19.00 56.70
C LYS A 200 -16.74 -18.55 55.87
N TRP A 201 -15.53 -18.63 56.43
CA TRP A 201 -14.30 -18.28 55.70
C TRP A 201 -14.07 -19.21 54.50
N GLU A 202 -14.30 -20.51 54.66
CA GLU A 202 -14.18 -21.49 53.56
C GLU A 202 -15.20 -21.19 52.43
N SER A 203 -16.44 -20.84 52.78
CA SER A 203 -17.44 -20.42 51.79
C SER A 203 -17.06 -19.11 51.08
N THR A 204 -16.55 -18.11 51.81
CA THR A 204 -16.06 -16.86 51.21
C THR A 204 -14.89 -17.14 50.24
N LEU A 205 -13.96 -18.02 50.61
CA LEU A 205 -12.87 -18.44 49.72
C LEU A 205 -13.38 -19.11 48.46
N GLU A 206 -14.33 -20.05 48.57
CA GLU A 206 -14.90 -20.75 47.42
C GLU A 206 -15.61 -19.77 46.46
N ASN A 207 -16.40 -18.85 47.00
CA ASN A 207 -17.08 -17.82 46.20
C ASN A 207 -16.10 -16.86 45.52
N SER A 208 -15.02 -16.49 46.23
CA SER A 208 -13.97 -15.64 45.69
C SER A 208 -13.18 -16.35 44.59
N TYR A 209 -12.89 -17.64 44.77
CA TYR A 209 -12.25 -18.48 43.78
C TYR A 209 -13.09 -18.58 42.48
N LYS A 210 -14.38 -18.91 42.61
CA LYS A 210 -15.32 -18.96 41.46
C LYS A 210 -15.39 -17.60 40.75
N SER A 211 -15.49 -16.52 41.52
CA SER A 211 -15.53 -15.16 40.95
C SER A 211 -14.26 -14.80 40.20
N MET A 212 -13.09 -15.21 40.71
CA MET A 212 -11.80 -14.95 40.07
C MET A 212 -11.62 -15.79 38.79
N LEU A 213 -12.10 -17.03 38.76
CA LEU A 213 -12.15 -17.84 37.54
C LEU A 213 -13.01 -17.20 36.45
N GLU A 214 -14.18 -16.64 36.79
CA GLU A 214 -15.02 -15.96 35.81
C GLU A 214 -14.36 -14.69 35.25
N LEU A 215 -13.62 -13.93 36.07
CA LEU A 215 -12.84 -12.79 35.57
C LEU A 215 -11.75 -13.24 34.60
N GLU A 216 -11.09 -14.36 34.90
CA GLU A 216 -10.05 -14.91 34.04
C GLU A 216 -10.63 -15.40 32.69
N LYS A 217 -11.81 -16.03 32.72
CA LYS A 217 -12.55 -16.42 31.51
C LYS A 217 -12.92 -15.22 30.65
N GLU A 218 -13.42 -14.14 31.27
CA GLU A 218 -13.74 -12.88 30.58
C GLU A 218 -12.48 -12.28 29.92
N ARG A 219 -11.35 -12.29 30.63
CA ARG A 219 -10.05 -11.80 30.13
C ARG A 219 -9.56 -12.61 28.91
N ILE A 220 -9.63 -13.94 28.99
CA ILE A 220 -9.24 -14.82 27.87
C ILE A 220 -10.15 -14.59 26.67
N GLN A 221 -11.47 -14.51 26.88
CA GLN A 221 -12.43 -14.25 25.80
C GLN A 221 -12.17 -12.90 25.12
N LEU A 222 -11.86 -11.86 25.91
CA LEU A 222 -11.49 -10.55 25.38
C LEU A 222 -10.26 -10.63 24.48
N LEU A 223 -9.19 -11.31 24.92
CA LEU A 223 -7.97 -11.45 24.11
C LEU A 223 -8.23 -12.23 22.82
N CYS A 224 -9.04 -13.30 22.88
CA CYS A 224 -9.46 -14.03 21.69
C CYS A 224 -10.25 -13.13 20.71
N ASN A 225 -11.18 -12.33 21.23
CA ASN A 225 -11.97 -11.41 20.42
C ASN A 225 -11.09 -10.35 19.75
N ASN A 226 -10.15 -9.76 20.50
CA ASN A 226 -9.18 -8.79 19.98
C ASN A 226 -8.35 -9.39 18.83
N LEU A 227 -7.87 -10.62 19.00
CA LEU A 227 -7.06 -11.30 17.98
C LEU A 227 -7.88 -11.61 16.71
N ASN A 228 -9.13 -12.03 16.89
CA ASN A 228 -10.03 -12.29 15.76
C ASN A 228 -10.34 -11.00 14.98
N GLN A 229 -10.68 -9.92 15.68
CA GLN A 229 -10.89 -8.61 15.05
C GLN A 229 -9.64 -8.13 14.32
N TYR A 230 -8.47 -8.24 14.96
CA TYR A 230 -7.20 -7.91 14.33
C TYR A 230 -6.99 -8.71 13.02
N SER A 231 -7.23 -10.02 13.04
CA SER A 231 -7.14 -10.86 11.84
C SER A 231 -8.10 -10.42 10.73
N GLN A 232 -9.34 -10.04 11.08
CA GLN A 232 -10.32 -9.54 10.12
C GLN A 232 -9.88 -8.23 9.47
N HIS A 233 -9.37 -7.30 10.28
CA HIS A 233 -8.84 -6.02 9.78
C HIS A 233 -7.66 -6.23 8.84
N ILE A 234 -6.73 -7.15 9.16
CA ILE A 234 -5.60 -7.49 8.27
C ILE A 234 -6.06 -8.13 6.96
N SER A 235 -7.09 -8.97 6.99
CA SER A 235 -7.67 -9.58 5.78
C SER A 235 -8.28 -8.53 4.85
N LEU A 236 -9.13 -7.65 5.39
CA LEU A 236 -9.73 -6.53 4.64
C LEU A 236 -8.65 -5.60 4.08
N PHE A 237 -7.60 -5.38 4.87
CA PHE A 237 -6.46 -4.59 4.47
C PHE A 237 -5.78 -5.16 3.21
N GLY A 238 -5.50 -6.46 3.19
CA GLY A 238 -4.90 -7.14 2.04
C GLY A 238 -5.76 -7.11 0.77
N GLN A 239 -7.08 -7.30 0.92
CA GLN A 239 -8.02 -7.24 -0.21
C GLN A 239 -8.02 -5.85 -0.88
N THR A 240 -7.98 -4.79 -0.08
CA THR A 240 -7.98 -3.41 -0.58
C THR A 240 -6.70 -3.07 -1.34
N LEU A 241 -5.54 -3.49 -0.82
CA LEU A 241 -4.26 -3.31 -1.53
C LEU A 241 -4.24 -4.05 -2.87
N THR A 242 -4.81 -5.26 -2.92
CA THR A 242 -4.94 -6.02 -4.15
C THR A 242 -5.78 -5.27 -5.18
N THR A 243 -6.91 -4.69 -4.77
CA THR A 243 -7.75 -3.85 -5.65
C THR A 243 -6.99 -2.63 -6.18
N CYS A 244 -6.24 -1.94 -5.33
CA CYS A 244 -5.44 -0.79 -5.73
C CYS A 244 -4.37 -1.17 -6.78
N HIS A 245 -3.68 -2.29 -6.56
CA HIS A 245 -2.69 -2.82 -7.50
C HIS A 245 -3.34 -3.12 -8.87
N THR A 246 -4.48 -3.81 -8.89
CA THR A 246 -5.21 -4.12 -10.13
C THR A 246 -5.62 -2.87 -10.90
N GLN A 247 -6.03 -1.80 -10.21
CA GLN A 247 -6.38 -0.53 -10.85
C GLN A 247 -5.18 0.15 -11.51
N ILE A 248 -4.03 0.18 -10.84
CA ILE A 248 -2.78 0.69 -11.41
C ILE A 248 -2.39 -0.12 -12.65
N HIS A 249 -2.40 -1.45 -12.54
CA HIS A 249 -2.04 -2.34 -13.64
C HIS A 249 -2.95 -2.13 -14.87
N CYS A 250 -4.27 -2.00 -14.65
CA CYS A 250 -5.24 -1.70 -15.71
C CYS A 250 -5.03 -0.31 -16.34
N ALA A 251 -4.54 0.67 -15.58
CA ALA A 251 -4.20 1.98 -16.12
C ALA A 251 -2.91 1.92 -16.96
N ILE A 252 -1.90 1.18 -16.50
CA ILE A 252 -0.65 0.94 -17.25
C ILE A 252 -0.93 0.24 -18.58
N SER A 253 -1.79 -0.79 -18.60
CA SER A 253 -2.12 -1.50 -19.84
C SER A 253 -2.87 -0.66 -20.88
N LYS A 254 -3.35 0.54 -20.49
CA LYS A 254 -4.02 1.50 -21.38
C LYS A 254 -3.09 2.62 -21.83
N VAL A 255 -1.82 2.61 -21.41
CA VAL A 255 -0.84 3.59 -21.86
C VAL A 255 -0.50 3.30 -23.32
N ASP A 256 -0.66 4.32 -24.16
CA ASP A 256 -0.46 4.31 -25.60
C ASP A 256 0.33 5.57 -25.97
N VAL A 257 1.60 5.36 -26.31
CA VAL A 257 2.55 6.45 -26.54
C VAL A 257 2.18 7.22 -27.81
N GLU A 258 1.79 6.51 -28.86
CA GLU A 258 1.41 7.08 -30.15
C GLU A 258 0.18 7.99 -29.99
N LYS A 259 -0.81 7.54 -29.22
CA LYS A 259 -2.00 8.35 -28.90
C LYS A 259 -1.66 9.61 -28.11
N ASP A 260 -0.76 9.51 -27.13
CA ASP A 260 -0.31 10.68 -26.36
C ASP A 260 0.48 11.68 -27.20
N ILE A 261 1.35 11.19 -28.10
CA ILE A 261 2.08 12.05 -29.04
C ILE A 261 1.12 12.72 -30.01
N GLN A 262 0.12 12.00 -30.51
CA GLN A 262 -0.90 12.57 -31.39
C GLN A 262 -1.69 13.69 -30.70
N ALA A 263 -2.11 13.48 -29.45
CA ALA A 263 -2.80 14.52 -28.67
C ALA A 263 -1.90 15.76 -28.43
N LEU A 264 -0.61 15.55 -28.15
CA LEU A 264 0.35 16.64 -28.01
C LEU A 264 0.52 17.43 -29.33
N MET A 265 0.57 16.73 -30.46
CA MET A 265 0.66 17.35 -31.78
C MET A 265 -0.59 18.18 -32.10
N GLU A 266 -1.77 17.69 -31.75
CA GLU A 266 -3.04 18.43 -31.91
C GLU A 266 -3.10 19.68 -31.02
N GLU A 267 -2.65 19.58 -29.77
CA GLU A 267 -2.62 20.71 -28.83
C GLU A 267 -1.60 21.79 -29.23
N THR A 268 -0.47 21.37 -29.82
CA THR A 268 0.60 22.27 -30.28
C THR A 268 0.46 22.69 -31.75
N ALA A 269 -0.56 22.19 -32.46
CA ALA A 269 -0.79 22.51 -33.85
C ALA A 269 -1.16 23.99 -34.01
N ILE A 270 -0.28 24.76 -34.66
CA ILE A 270 -0.60 26.09 -35.15
C ILE A 270 -1.72 25.93 -36.20
N LEU A 271 -2.87 26.55 -35.97
CA LEU A 271 -4.01 26.52 -36.88
C LEU A 271 -3.54 26.86 -38.30
N SER A 272 -3.77 25.95 -39.24
CA SER A 272 -3.23 25.99 -40.61
C SER A 272 -3.53 27.27 -41.41
N THR A 273 -4.47 28.09 -40.94
CA THR A 273 -4.82 29.39 -41.50
C THR A 273 -3.74 30.47 -41.31
N GLU A 274 -2.78 30.28 -40.40
CA GLU A 274 -1.71 31.24 -40.10
C GLU A 274 -0.38 30.96 -40.81
N ASN A 275 -0.23 29.86 -41.56
CA ASN A 275 1.04 29.49 -42.17
C ASN A 275 1.32 30.23 -43.49
N LYS A 276 1.23 31.56 -43.44
CA LYS A 276 1.63 32.44 -44.53
C LYS A 276 3.02 32.99 -44.25
N SER A 277 3.98 32.63 -45.11
CA SER A 277 5.33 33.18 -45.04
C SER A 277 5.44 34.39 -45.96
N GLU A 278 6.18 35.41 -45.50
CA GLU A 278 6.42 36.63 -46.25
C GLU A 278 7.80 36.56 -46.91
N PHE A 279 7.85 36.86 -48.21
CA PHE A 279 9.09 36.84 -49.00
C PHE A 279 9.25 38.15 -49.75
N LEU A 280 10.47 38.70 -49.71
CA LEU A 280 10.81 39.90 -50.45
C LEU A 280 10.79 39.66 -51.96
N LEU A 281 10.21 40.60 -52.70
CA LEU A 281 10.34 40.65 -54.15
C LEU A 281 11.49 41.57 -54.53
N THR A 282 12.08 41.33 -55.70
CA THR A 282 13.22 42.10 -56.19
C THR A 282 12.76 43.47 -56.65
N ASP A 283 13.08 44.52 -55.90
CA ASP A 283 12.75 45.89 -56.28
C ASP A 283 13.84 46.47 -57.20
N TYR A 284 13.46 46.79 -58.44
CA TYR A 284 14.37 47.41 -59.40
C TYR A 284 14.20 48.93 -59.45
N PHE A 285 15.29 49.67 -59.60
CA PHE A 285 15.23 51.14 -59.65
C PHE A 285 14.27 51.64 -60.73
N GLU A 286 14.33 51.12 -61.95
CA GLU A 286 13.49 51.56 -63.07
C GLU A 286 12.00 51.21 -62.95
N GLU A 287 11.61 50.40 -61.95
CA GLU A 287 10.22 50.05 -61.72
C GLU A 287 9.47 51.11 -60.87
N ASP A 288 10.21 51.97 -60.16
CA ASP A 288 9.63 53.09 -59.41
C ASP A 288 9.23 54.22 -60.36
N LEU A 289 7.93 54.43 -60.49
CA LEU A 289 7.42 55.46 -61.39
C LEU A 289 7.72 56.89 -60.93
N LYS A 290 8.09 57.09 -59.65
CA LYS A 290 8.34 58.39 -59.05
C LYS A 290 9.75 58.93 -59.26
N ASN A 291 10.69 58.08 -59.69
CA ASN A 291 12.06 58.52 -59.95
C ASN A 291 12.16 59.37 -61.22
N THR A 292 13.34 59.97 -61.45
CA THR A 292 13.59 60.89 -62.58
C THR A 292 13.82 60.21 -63.93
N MET A 293 13.74 58.87 -64.02
CA MET A 293 14.05 58.13 -65.25
C MET A 293 12.95 58.30 -66.31
N ASP A 294 13.36 58.51 -67.57
CA ASP A 294 12.44 58.69 -68.69
C ASP A 294 11.73 57.39 -69.10
N LYS A 295 10.55 57.55 -69.71
CA LYS A 295 9.61 56.47 -70.02
C LYS A 295 10.18 55.42 -70.99
N GLU A 296 10.92 55.84 -72.01
CA GLU A 296 11.46 54.92 -73.02
C GLU A 296 12.68 54.16 -72.48
N ARG A 297 13.53 54.82 -71.70
CA ARG A 297 14.64 54.16 -70.99
C ARG A 297 14.16 53.15 -69.95
N ARG A 298 13.07 53.43 -69.22
CA ARG A 298 12.43 52.44 -68.33
C ARG A 298 12.00 51.19 -69.11
N LYS A 299 11.31 51.35 -70.24
CA LYS A 299 10.90 50.21 -71.09
C LYS A 299 12.11 49.41 -71.60
N LEU A 300 13.16 50.09 -72.06
CA LEU A 300 14.38 49.45 -72.55
C LEU A 300 15.11 48.65 -71.47
N LEU A 301 15.09 49.09 -70.21
CA LEU A 301 15.74 48.40 -69.09
C LEU A 301 14.87 47.30 -68.47
N ILE A 302 13.55 47.45 -68.49
CA ILE A 302 12.61 46.45 -67.96
C ILE A 302 12.55 45.21 -68.86
N LYS A 303 12.53 45.38 -70.19
CA LYS A 303 12.38 44.27 -71.17
C LYS A 303 13.43 43.16 -71.00
N PRO A 304 14.75 43.44 -70.88
CA PRO A 304 15.75 42.40 -70.63
C PRO A 304 15.59 41.67 -69.30
N LYS A 305 15.11 42.36 -68.26
CA LYS A 305 14.89 41.75 -66.94
C LYS A 305 13.67 40.82 -66.94
N LEU A 306 12.62 41.18 -67.68
CA LEU A 306 11.49 40.28 -67.95
C LEU A 306 11.91 39.05 -68.74
N LEU A 307 12.75 39.21 -69.78
CA LEU A 307 13.30 38.08 -70.54
C LEU A 307 14.16 37.16 -69.65
N ARG A 308 14.93 37.71 -68.71
CA ARG A 308 15.66 36.91 -67.70
C ARG A 308 14.69 36.13 -66.82
N LEU A 309 13.69 36.81 -66.23
CA LEU A 309 12.69 36.16 -65.38
C LEU A 309 11.93 35.07 -66.15
N GLN A 310 11.59 35.29 -67.41
CA GLN A 310 10.92 34.28 -68.25
C GLN A 310 11.79 33.04 -68.46
N ARG A 311 13.09 33.20 -68.77
CA ARG A 311 14.03 32.07 -68.87
C ARG A 311 14.17 31.31 -67.55
N ASP A 312 14.24 32.02 -66.44
CA ASP A 312 14.35 31.42 -65.11
C ASP A 312 13.07 30.68 -64.71
N ILE A 313 11.89 31.22 -65.05
CA ILE A 313 10.58 30.57 -64.88
C ILE A 313 10.52 29.29 -65.71
N GLU A 314 10.87 29.34 -66.99
CA GLU A 314 10.86 28.17 -67.87
C GLU A 314 11.81 27.07 -67.35
N LYS A 315 12.99 27.45 -66.85
CA LYS A 315 13.92 26.51 -66.23
C LYS A 315 13.32 25.90 -64.96
N ALA A 316 12.80 26.72 -64.05
CA ALA A 316 12.19 26.24 -62.81
C ALA A 316 10.99 25.32 -63.07
N SER A 317 10.15 25.64 -64.07
CA SER A 317 9.04 24.79 -64.52
C SER A 317 9.51 23.43 -65.02
N ARG A 318 10.54 23.37 -65.88
CA ARG A 318 11.11 22.09 -66.34
C ARG A 318 11.72 21.29 -65.20
N ASP A 319 12.46 21.96 -64.31
CA ASP A 319 13.06 21.33 -63.14
C ASP A 319 11.95 20.75 -62.23
N LYS A 320 10.79 21.42 -62.13
CA LYS A 320 9.63 20.95 -61.34
C LYS A 320 8.98 19.72 -61.98
N GLU A 321 8.73 19.75 -63.28
CA GLU A 321 8.19 18.60 -64.03
C GLU A 321 9.10 17.37 -63.89
N GLY A 322 10.42 17.54 -63.98
CA GLY A 322 11.39 16.47 -63.77
C GLY A 322 11.34 15.87 -62.36
N LEU A 323 11.21 16.71 -61.34
CA LEU A 323 11.07 16.27 -59.94
C LEU A 323 9.73 15.57 -59.68
N GLU A 324 8.64 16.02 -60.29
CA GLU A 324 7.33 15.37 -60.20
C GLU A 324 7.36 13.95 -60.79
N GLN A 325 7.99 13.78 -61.95
CA GLN A 325 8.18 12.44 -62.55
C GLN A 325 9.05 11.54 -61.67
N LYS A 326 10.12 12.09 -61.07
CA LYS A 326 10.98 11.37 -60.12
C LYS A 326 10.20 10.93 -58.86
N LEU A 327 9.32 11.77 -58.33
CA LEU A 327 8.49 11.43 -57.16
C LEU A 327 7.42 10.37 -57.48
N LYS A 328 6.85 10.43 -58.69
CA LYS A 328 5.87 9.44 -59.18
C LYS A 328 6.52 8.06 -59.30
N THR A 329 7.70 7.98 -59.91
CA THR A 329 8.46 6.72 -60.05
C THR A 329 8.91 6.15 -58.71
N LEU A 330 9.41 6.98 -57.79
CA LEU A 330 9.76 6.58 -56.41
C LEU A 330 8.57 6.09 -55.58
N SER A 331 7.34 6.46 -55.95
CA SER A 331 6.11 6.04 -55.28
C SER A 331 5.50 4.76 -55.87
N SER A 332 5.81 4.44 -57.13
CA SER A 332 5.33 3.22 -57.81
C SER A 332 6.21 2.00 -57.56
N ASN A 333 7.51 2.17 -57.26
CA ASN A 333 8.45 1.07 -57.00
C ASN A 333 8.71 0.90 -55.49
N SER A 334 7.93 0.06 -54.80
CA SER A 334 8.02 -0.13 -53.35
C SER A 334 9.20 -0.98 -52.87
N SER A 335 9.90 -1.68 -53.76
CA SER A 335 10.90 -2.68 -53.40
C SER A 335 12.32 -2.13 -53.19
N PHE A 336 12.59 -0.86 -53.53
CA PHE A 336 13.93 -0.25 -53.50
C PHE A 336 13.95 1.25 -53.15
N SER A 337 12.85 1.79 -52.62
CA SER A 337 12.74 3.23 -52.34
C SER A 337 13.25 3.54 -50.93
N ASP A 338 14.49 4.00 -50.82
CA ASP A 338 15.01 4.56 -49.56
C ASP A 338 14.13 5.73 -49.12
N ALA A 339 13.54 5.62 -47.92
CA ALA A 339 12.68 6.66 -47.35
C ALA A 339 13.38 8.04 -47.32
N LYS A 340 14.71 8.03 -47.23
CA LYS A 340 15.57 9.22 -47.33
C LYS A 340 15.56 9.84 -48.73
N SER A 341 15.78 9.05 -49.78
CA SER A 341 15.77 9.52 -51.18
C SER A 341 14.42 10.11 -51.58
N LYS A 342 13.31 9.55 -51.08
CA LYS A 342 11.98 10.12 -51.26
C LYS A 342 11.82 11.46 -50.55
N LYS A 343 12.24 11.55 -49.29
CA LYS A 343 12.19 12.78 -48.49
C LYS A 343 13.02 13.91 -49.12
N ASP A 344 14.21 13.60 -49.64
CA ASP A 344 15.09 14.57 -50.29
C ASP A 344 14.47 15.09 -51.61
N ALA A 345 13.85 14.21 -52.40
CA ALA A 345 13.13 14.62 -53.61
C ALA A 345 11.89 15.49 -53.31
N GLU A 346 11.15 15.18 -52.24
CA GLU A 346 10.00 15.99 -51.79
C GLU A 346 10.45 17.38 -51.30
N ALA A 347 11.60 17.47 -50.63
CA ALA A 347 12.17 18.75 -50.20
C ALA A 347 12.59 19.63 -51.39
N LEU A 348 13.28 19.05 -52.38
CA LEU A 348 13.68 19.73 -53.62
C LEU A 348 12.48 20.21 -54.44
N MET A 349 11.40 19.40 -54.50
CA MET A 349 10.17 19.79 -55.20
C MET A 349 9.48 20.99 -54.53
N ASP A 350 9.48 21.04 -53.20
CA ASP A 350 8.95 22.16 -52.43
C ASP A 350 9.80 23.43 -52.57
N GLU A 351 11.13 23.30 -52.56
CA GLU A 351 12.06 24.41 -52.82
C GLU A 351 11.85 25.00 -54.23
N ASN A 352 11.77 24.14 -55.25
CA ASN A 352 11.59 24.58 -56.62
C ASN A 352 10.20 25.17 -56.88
N SER A 353 9.16 24.64 -56.24
CA SER A 353 7.81 25.22 -56.30
C SER A 353 7.79 26.63 -55.71
N LEU A 354 8.42 26.84 -54.54
CA LEU A 354 8.55 28.19 -53.96
C LEU A 354 9.33 29.12 -54.89
N LYS A 355 10.44 28.65 -55.46
CA LYS A 355 11.25 29.43 -56.39
C LYS A 355 10.42 29.88 -57.60
N LEU A 356 9.62 28.98 -58.17
CA LEU A 356 8.74 29.28 -59.29
C LEU A 356 7.70 30.35 -58.91
N ASP A 357 7.05 30.22 -57.75
CA ASP A 357 6.07 31.20 -57.26
C ASP A 357 6.68 32.59 -57.08
N LEU A 358 7.89 32.68 -56.51
CA LEU A 358 8.61 33.93 -56.33
C LEU A 358 9.05 34.57 -57.66
N LEU A 359 9.50 33.75 -58.62
CA LEU A 359 9.88 34.23 -59.95
C LEU A 359 8.65 34.75 -60.72
N GLN A 360 7.52 34.04 -60.63
CA GLN A 360 6.25 34.46 -61.23
C GLN A 360 5.72 35.76 -60.60
N ALA A 361 5.81 35.90 -59.27
CA ALA A 361 5.43 37.14 -58.59
C ALA A 361 6.28 38.34 -59.01
N ASN A 362 7.61 38.14 -59.14
CA ASN A 362 8.51 39.16 -59.67
C ASN A 362 8.20 39.50 -61.14
N SER A 363 7.93 38.49 -61.97
CA SER A 363 7.58 38.67 -63.39
C SER A 363 6.26 39.43 -63.55
N TYR A 364 5.24 39.08 -62.76
CA TYR A 364 3.96 39.79 -62.74
C TYR A 364 4.12 41.25 -62.32
N LYS A 365 4.87 41.51 -61.23
CA LYS A 365 5.13 42.86 -60.73
C LYS A 365 5.75 43.72 -61.83
N LEU A 366 6.83 43.24 -62.43
CA LEU A 366 7.59 43.98 -63.43
C LEU A 366 6.81 44.12 -64.76
N SER A 367 6.04 43.11 -65.14
CA SER A 367 5.16 43.14 -66.32
C SER A 367 4.00 44.12 -66.15
N SER A 368 3.48 44.26 -64.93
CA SER A 368 2.44 45.25 -64.61
C SER A 368 2.95 46.68 -64.76
N VAL A 369 4.19 46.93 -64.34
CA VAL A 369 4.85 48.24 -64.55
C VAL A 369 5.06 48.50 -66.04
N LEU A 370 5.49 47.50 -66.81
CA LEU A 370 5.65 47.64 -68.26
C LEU A 370 4.30 47.91 -68.97
N ALA A 371 3.23 47.22 -68.57
CA ALA A 371 1.88 47.43 -69.10
C ALA A 371 1.38 48.85 -68.83
N ASP A 372 1.62 49.39 -67.62
CA ASP A 372 1.30 50.78 -67.28
C ASP A 372 2.08 51.78 -68.17
N LEU A 373 3.37 51.51 -68.44
CA LEU A 373 4.19 52.33 -69.35
C LEU A 373 3.73 52.22 -70.82
N GLU A 374 3.22 51.07 -71.25
CA GLU A 374 2.74 50.82 -72.61
C GLU A 374 1.25 51.14 -72.81
N GLN A 375 0.55 51.59 -71.76
CA GLN A 375 -0.91 51.81 -71.73
C GLN A 375 -1.71 50.56 -72.18
N ARG A 376 -1.26 49.40 -71.73
CA ARG A 376 -1.91 48.10 -71.98
C ARG A 376 -2.60 47.59 -70.71
N PRO A 377 -3.60 46.70 -70.83
CA PRO A 377 -4.17 46.04 -69.67
C PRO A 377 -3.07 45.24 -68.93
N LYS A 378 -3.11 45.29 -67.59
CA LYS A 378 -2.19 44.50 -66.75
C LYS A 378 -2.40 43.01 -67.02
N PRO A 379 -1.33 42.21 -66.99
CA PRO A 379 -1.47 40.75 -67.08
C PRO A 379 -2.34 40.25 -65.92
N SER A 380 -3.04 39.14 -66.10
CA SER A 380 -3.74 38.46 -65.01
C SER A 380 -2.82 37.38 -64.43
N HIS A 381 -2.64 37.35 -63.11
CA HIS A 381 -1.90 36.29 -62.45
C HIS A 381 -2.47 35.98 -61.05
N PRO A 382 -2.53 34.71 -60.63
CA PRO A 382 -3.06 34.32 -59.32
C PRO A 382 -2.38 35.01 -58.11
N CYS A 383 -1.10 35.38 -58.24
CA CYS A 383 -0.34 36.02 -57.16
C CYS A 383 -0.65 37.51 -56.96
N SER A 384 -1.45 38.13 -57.84
CA SER A 384 -1.72 39.57 -57.82
C SER A 384 -2.29 40.05 -56.49
N ASN A 385 -3.17 39.26 -55.89
CA ASN A 385 -3.83 39.53 -54.60
C ASN A 385 -2.96 39.20 -53.38
N CYS A 386 -1.75 38.70 -53.60
CA CYS A 386 -0.83 38.28 -52.55
C CYS A 386 0.44 39.14 -52.46
N ILE A 387 0.55 40.18 -53.29
CA ILE A 387 1.67 41.12 -53.31
C ILE A 387 1.29 42.38 -52.53
N PHE A 388 2.16 42.76 -51.61
CA PHE A 388 1.96 43.89 -50.71
C PHE A 388 3.17 44.82 -50.77
N LYS A 389 2.95 46.08 -50.41
CA LYS A 389 4.01 47.09 -50.32
C LYS A 389 4.01 47.70 -48.93
N TRP A 390 5.20 47.96 -48.40
CA TRP A 390 5.38 48.83 -47.25
C TRP A 390 6.45 49.86 -47.55
N LYS A 391 6.50 50.93 -46.75
CA LYS A 391 7.52 51.98 -46.85
C LYS A 391 8.39 51.99 -45.63
N GLU A 392 9.68 52.15 -45.85
CA GLU A 392 10.67 52.39 -44.81
C GLU A 392 11.47 53.63 -45.19
N LYS A 393 11.21 54.74 -44.48
CA LYS A 393 11.74 56.08 -44.81
C LYS A 393 11.40 56.45 -46.27
N GLU A 394 12.42 56.74 -47.09
CA GLU A 394 12.30 57.07 -48.52
C GLU A 394 12.19 55.84 -49.43
N HIS A 395 12.34 54.62 -48.91
CA HIS A 395 12.34 53.39 -49.72
C HIS A 395 10.97 52.70 -49.66
N SER A 396 10.46 52.29 -50.83
CA SER A 396 9.29 51.42 -50.92
C SER A 396 9.77 50.00 -51.17
N HIS A 397 9.26 49.06 -50.38
CA HIS A 397 9.59 47.64 -50.51
C HIS A 397 8.38 46.84 -50.92
N THR A 398 8.59 45.81 -51.74
CA THR A 398 7.53 44.90 -52.15
C THR A 398 7.79 43.50 -51.61
N TYR A 399 6.75 42.84 -51.09
CA TYR A 399 6.81 41.44 -50.66
C TYR A 399 5.58 40.68 -51.15
N VAL A 400 5.70 39.36 -51.18
CA VAL A 400 4.60 38.43 -51.47
C VAL A 400 4.36 37.56 -50.25
N ARG A 401 3.08 37.30 -49.96
CA ARG A 401 2.66 36.42 -48.88
C ARG A 401 2.19 35.09 -49.46
N ILE A 402 2.95 34.02 -49.23
CA ILE A 402 2.72 32.69 -49.80
C ILE A 402 2.39 31.70 -48.69
N SER A 403 1.35 30.90 -48.87
CA SER A 403 1.01 29.80 -47.95
C SER A 403 2.06 28.70 -48.03
N ARG A 404 2.68 28.35 -46.90
CA ARG A 404 3.72 27.32 -46.82
C ARG A 404 3.28 26.19 -45.88
N PRO A 405 3.42 24.91 -46.26
CA PRO A 405 3.21 23.82 -45.33
C PRO A 405 4.30 23.87 -44.24
N LEU A 406 3.92 23.91 -42.95
CA LEU A 406 4.87 23.72 -41.86
C LEU A 406 5.49 22.31 -41.96
N LEU A 407 6.80 22.22 -41.69
CA LEU A 407 7.56 20.97 -41.68
C LEU A 407 7.02 19.92 -40.68
N THR A 408 6.14 20.29 -39.76
CA THR A 408 5.51 19.39 -38.77
C THR A 408 4.65 18.31 -39.42
N LYS A 409 3.93 18.60 -40.51
CA LYS A 409 3.21 17.56 -41.30
C LYS A 409 4.13 16.52 -41.95
N ARG A 410 5.45 16.80 -42.05
CA ARG A 410 6.44 15.81 -42.52
C ARG A 410 6.90 14.86 -41.40
N LEU A 411 6.68 15.17 -40.12
CA LEU A 411 6.93 14.25 -39.01
C LEU A 411 5.81 13.21 -38.87
N GLU A 412 4.55 13.58 -39.12
CA GLU A 412 3.37 12.67 -39.07
C GLU A 412 3.56 11.41 -39.94
N LYS A 413 4.12 11.58 -41.15
CA LYS A 413 4.40 10.47 -42.08
C LYS A 413 5.64 9.65 -41.73
N ALA A 414 6.54 10.18 -40.90
CA ALA A 414 7.74 9.49 -40.44
C ALA A 414 7.45 8.63 -39.20
N VAL A 415 6.59 9.10 -38.30
CA VAL A 415 6.17 8.35 -37.10
C VAL A 415 5.17 7.24 -37.45
N SER A 416 4.29 7.44 -38.44
CA SER A 416 3.36 6.40 -38.93
C SER A 416 4.01 5.27 -39.75
N LYS A 417 5.34 5.28 -39.94
CA LYS A 417 6.07 4.29 -40.76
C LYS A 417 7.28 3.64 -40.08
N THR A 418 7.38 3.69 -38.76
CA THR A 418 8.21 2.71 -38.04
C THR A 418 7.43 1.40 -37.95
N PRO A 419 7.95 0.27 -38.45
CA PRO A 419 7.37 -1.03 -38.14
C PRO A 419 7.58 -1.24 -36.64
N SER A 420 6.49 -1.26 -35.90
CA SER A 420 6.46 -1.82 -34.55
C SER A 420 6.90 -3.29 -34.66
N GLY A 421 8.16 -3.52 -34.30
CA GLY A 421 8.68 -4.86 -34.07
C GLY A 421 7.93 -5.47 -32.88
N GLY A 422 6.94 -6.29 -33.21
CA GLY A 422 6.47 -7.46 -32.47
C GLY A 422 6.28 -7.35 -30.95
N GLN A 423 5.03 -7.15 -30.53
CA GLN A 423 4.48 -7.89 -29.40
C GLN A 423 3.12 -8.47 -29.81
N ASN A 424 3.18 -9.66 -30.41
CA ASN A 424 2.02 -10.54 -30.47
C ASN A 424 1.89 -11.22 -29.11
N SER A 425 0.81 -10.91 -28.42
CA SER A 425 0.15 -11.81 -27.48
C SER A 425 -0.17 -13.13 -28.18
N PRO A 426 0.00 -14.30 -27.54
CA PRO A 426 -0.75 -15.48 -27.94
C PRO A 426 -1.70 -15.92 -26.84
N SER A 427 -2.98 -15.87 -27.19
CA SER A 427 -4.04 -16.74 -26.71
C SER A 427 -3.73 -18.23 -27.01
N PHE A 428 -3.97 -19.10 -26.03
CA PHE A 428 -4.33 -20.53 -26.09
C PHE A 428 -5.00 -20.96 -27.43
N SER A 429 -4.81 -22.10 -28.12
CA SER A 429 -4.23 -23.46 -27.93
C SER A 429 -4.08 -24.14 -29.33
N PRO A 430 -3.90 -25.47 -29.48
CA PRO A 430 -2.72 -26.30 -29.23
C PRO A 430 -2.17 -26.92 -30.53
N SER A 431 -0.85 -27.06 -30.68
CA SER A 431 -0.29 -28.10 -31.58
C SER A 431 1.13 -28.48 -31.17
N ALA A 432 1.34 -29.79 -31.16
CA ALA A 432 2.57 -30.45 -30.75
C ALA A 432 3.74 -30.15 -31.70
N SER A 433 4.89 -29.84 -31.14
CA SER A 433 6.19 -30.24 -31.72
C SER A 433 7.25 -30.24 -30.62
N VAL A 434 8.06 -31.30 -30.67
CA VAL A 434 9.01 -31.76 -29.65
C VAL A 434 10.41 -31.23 -29.97
N SER A 435 11.24 -31.09 -28.91
CA SER A 435 12.71 -30.90 -28.83
C SER A 435 13.11 -29.47 -28.43
N GLN A 436 13.82 -29.18 -27.33
CA GLN A 436 14.82 -29.92 -26.55
C GLN A 436 14.63 -29.74 -25.04
N VAL A 437 14.78 -30.83 -24.30
CA VAL A 437 14.58 -30.89 -22.85
C VAL A 437 15.93 -30.82 -22.14
N SER A 438 16.28 -29.66 -21.59
CA SER A 438 17.19 -29.57 -20.46
C SER A 438 16.36 -29.68 -19.18
N ASN A 439 16.25 -30.90 -18.63
CA ASN A 439 15.45 -31.20 -17.44
C ASN A 439 16.04 -30.52 -16.20
N HIS A 440 15.60 -29.30 -15.91
CA HIS A 440 15.84 -28.68 -14.61
C HIS A 440 14.89 -29.34 -13.61
N LEU A 441 15.43 -30.10 -12.67
CA LEU A 441 14.66 -30.76 -11.61
C LEU A 441 14.79 -29.96 -10.32
N CYS A 442 13.74 -29.91 -9.53
CA CYS A 442 13.81 -29.44 -8.14
C CYS A 442 13.13 -30.41 -7.19
N LYS A 443 13.50 -30.32 -5.92
CA LYS A 443 12.93 -31.10 -4.83
C LYS A 443 12.08 -30.21 -3.94
N ALA A 444 10.86 -30.62 -3.63
CA ALA A 444 10.00 -29.91 -2.68
C ALA A 444 10.53 -30.04 -1.24
N LEU A 445 10.79 -28.90 -0.60
CA LEU A 445 11.24 -28.80 0.80
C LEU A 445 10.05 -28.80 1.78
N TYR A 446 8.88 -28.34 1.31
CA TYR A 446 7.66 -28.21 2.08
C TYR A 446 6.45 -28.66 1.24
N THR A 447 5.39 -29.10 1.92
CA THR A 447 4.11 -29.41 1.28
C THR A 447 3.40 -28.12 0.87
N PHE A 448 2.86 -28.08 -0.34
CA PHE A 448 2.08 -26.98 -0.88
C PHE A 448 0.75 -27.52 -1.43
N GLN A 449 -0.36 -26.95 -0.97
CA GLN A 449 -1.70 -27.32 -1.41
C GLN A 449 -2.23 -26.28 -2.40
N ALA A 450 -2.47 -26.71 -3.64
CA ALA A 450 -3.03 -25.89 -4.70
C ALA A 450 -4.42 -25.37 -4.30
N ARG A 451 -4.65 -24.08 -4.52
CA ARG A 451 -5.91 -23.37 -4.28
C ARG A 451 -6.59 -22.95 -5.59
N GLN A 452 -5.82 -22.87 -6.67
CA GLN A 452 -6.31 -22.58 -8.03
C GLN A 452 -6.05 -23.78 -8.94
N ASP A 453 -6.86 -23.91 -10.00
CA ASP A 453 -6.80 -25.06 -10.92
C ASP A 453 -5.53 -25.11 -11.76
N ASP A 454 -4.82 -23.98 -11.88
CA ASP A 454 -3.53 -23.84 -12.56
C ASP A 454 -2.33 -24.02 -11.61
N GLU A 455 -2.55 -24.31 -10.33
CA GLU A 455 -1.51 -24.58 -9.33
C GLU A 455 -1.23 -26.08 -9.15
N LEU A 456 0.03 -26.43 -8.84
CA LEU A 456 0.49 -27.81 -8.66
C LEU A 456 0.62 -28.14 -7.17
N ASN A 457 -0.06 -29.19 -6.71
CA ASN A 457 0.15 -29.73 -5.36
C ASN A 457 1.54 -30.34 -5.23
N LEU A 458 2.22 -30.06 -4.12
CA LEU A 458 3.53 -30.62 -3.77
C LEU A 458 3.47 -31.27 -2.39
N GLU A 459 4.07 -32.43 -2.22
CA GLU A 459 4.42 -32.99 -0.92
C GLU A 459 5.93 -32.84 -0.67
N LYS A 460 6.31 -32.67 0.60
CA LYS A 460 7.73 -32.60 0.98
C LYS A 460 8.47 -33.84 0.49
N GLY A 461 9.48 -33.63 -0.35
CA GLY A 461 10.31 -34.68 -0.93
C GLY A 461 10.05 -34.94 -2.42
N ASP A 462 8.97 -34.42 -2.98
CA ASP A 462 8.62 -34.60 -4.40
C ASP A 462 9.68 -34.03 -5.33
N ILE A 463 9.90 -34.71 -6.46
CA ILE A 463 10.81 -34.29 -7.52
C ILE A 463 10.01 -33.73 -8.70
N VAL A 464 10.10 -32.43 -8.90
CA VAL A 464 9.32 -31.69 -9.91
C VAL A 464 10.21 -31.34 -11.09
N THR A 465 9.69 -31.52 -12.30
CA THR A 465 10.35 -31.03 -13.52
C THR A 465 9.95 -29.59 -13.77
N ILE A 466 10.93 -28.68 -13.81
CA ILE A 466 10.71 -27.26 -14.06
C ILE A 466 10.63 -27.03 -15.58
N HIS A 467 9.55 -26.37 -16.02
CA HIS A 467 9.33 -25.95 -17.40
C HIS A 467 9.59 -24.45 -17.59
N GLU A 468 9.26 -23.63 -16.60
CA GLU A 468 9.43 -22.16 -16.66
C GLU A 468 9.71 -21.58 -15.27
N LYS A 469 10.62 -20.60 -15.18
CA LYS A 469 10.91 -19.83 -13.97
C LYS A 469 10.48 -18.39 -14.17
N LYS A 470 9.43 -17.94 -13.48
CA LYS A 470 9.03 -16.52 -13.49
C LYS A 470 9.78 -15.77 -12.39
N GLU A 471 10.20 -14.54 -12.67
CA GLU A 471 10.96 -13.69 -11.72
C GLU A 471 10.15 -13.30 -10.48
N GLU A 472 8.82 -13.39 -10.54
CA GLU A 472 7.87 -13.05 -9.47
C GLU A 472 7.74 -14.12 -8.36
N GLY A 473 8.61 -15.16 -8.37
CA GLY A 473 8.68 -16.16 -7.29
C GLY A 473 7.77 -17.37 -7.45
N TRP A 474 7.10 -17.52 -8.59
CA TRP A 474 6.31 -18.71 -8.96
C TRP A 474 6.91 -19.42 -10.17
N TRP A 475 7.11 -20.72 -10.05
CA TRP A 475 7.64 -21.56 -11.14
C TRP A 475 6.52 -22.42 -11.72
N PHE A 476 6.68 -22.80 -12.97
CA PHE A 476 5.78 -23.73 -13.65
C PHE A 476 6.51 -25.04 -13.89
N GLY A 477 5.88 -26.16 -13.52
CA GLY A 477 6.49 -27.46 -13.65
C GLY A 477 5.47 -28.59 -13.70
N SER A 478 5.97 -29.82 -13.68
CA SER A 478 5.16 -31.02 -13.71
C SER A 478 5.62 -32.08 -12.72
N LEU A 479 4.64 -32.72 -12.08
CA LEU A 479 4.81 -33.82 -11.15
C LEU A 479 3.71 -34.86 -11.43
N ASN A 480 4.09 -36.14 -11.58
CA ASN A 480 3.15 -37.25 -11.80
C ASN A 480 2.12 -37.02 -12.93
N GLY A 481 2.56 -36.40 -14.03
CA GLY A 481 1.70 -36.10 -15.19
C GLY A 481 0.78 -34.89 -15.05
N LYS A 482 0.72 -34.26 -13.87
CA LYS A 482 0.00 -32.99 -13.65
C LYS A 482 0.96 -31.81 -13.83
N LYS A 483 0.47 -30.71 -14.41
CA LYS A 483 1.21 -29.46 -14.63
C LYS A 483 0.55 -28.32 -13.87
N GLY A 484 1.34 -27.41 -13.33
CA GLY A 484 0.82 -26.25 -12.62
C GLY A 484 1.92 -25.37 -12.03
N HIS A 485 1.48 -24.25 -11.48
CA HIS A 485 2.32 -23.28 -10.79
C HIS A 485 2.58 -23.67 -9.34
N PHE A 486 3.80 -23.46 -8.85
CA PHE A 486 4.15 -23.65 -7.45
C PHE A 486 5.18 -22.60 -6.99
N PRO A 487 5.25 -22.29 -5.68
CA PRO A 487 6.15 -21.26 -5.18
C PRO A 487 7.62 -21.71 -5.27
N ALA A 488 8.48 -20.88 -5.84
CA ALA A 488 9.92 -21.13 -5.92
C ALA A 488 10.56 -21.32 -4.54
N ALA A 489 10.07 -20.59 -3.53
CA ALA A 489 10.56 -20.67 -2.15
C ALA A 489 10.31 -22.03 -1.46
N TYR A 490 9.48 -22.90 -2.05
CA TYR A 490 9.10 -24.20 -1.49
C TYR A 490 9.94 -25.35 -2.04
N VAL A 491 10.86 -25.08 -2.97
CA VAL A 491 11.65 -26.08 -3.68
C VAL A 491 13.14 -25.74 -3.67
N GLU A 492 13.98 -26.76 -3.86
CA GLU A 492 15.43 -26.64 -4.03
C GLU A 492 15.83 -27.22 -5.39
N GLU A 493 16.58 -26.49 -6.20
CA GLU A 493 17.06 -26.97 -7.50
C GLU A 493 18.10 -28.09 -7.34
N LEU A 494 17.96 -29.14 -8.14
CA LEU A 494 18.92 -30.24 -8.15
C LEU A 494 19.99 -29.99 -9.23
N PRO A 495 21.28 -30.22 -8.91
CA PRO A 495 22.36 -30.05 -9.87
C PRO A 495 22.21 -31.05 -11.03
N LEU A 496 22.35 -30.55 -12.27
CA LEU A 496 22.38 -31.36 -13.48
C LEU A 496 23.59 -32.30 -13.42
N LYS A 497 23.36 -33.60 -13.25
CA LYS A 497 24.45 -34.60 -13.36
C LYS A 497 24.86 -34.70 -14.83
N ALA A 498 26.04 -34.16 -15.17
CA ALA A 498 26.72 -34.47 -16.41
C ALA A 498 27.03 -35.97 -16.45
N GLY A 499 26.43 -36.69 -17.38
CA GLY A 499 26.76 -38.09 -17.63
C GLY A 499 28.12 -38.20 -18.29
N ASN A 500 29.05 -38.93 -17.66
CA ASN A 500 30.01 -39.78 -18.37
C ASN A 500 30.71 -40.73 -17.40
N THR A 501 30.34 -42.00 -17.46
CA THR A 501 31.30 -43.10 -17.28
C THR A 501 30.78 -44.31 -18.04
N ALA A 502 31.31 -44.48 -19.25
CA ALA A 502 31.37 -45.77 -19.90
C ALA A 502 32.86 -46.06 -20.17
N ALA A 503 33.24 -47.30 -19.83
CA ALA A 503 34.35 -48.07 -20.36
C ALA A 503 35.80 -47.77 -19.93
N GLN A 504 36.31 -48.77 -19.21
CA GLN A 504 37.52 -49.56 -19.51
C GLN A 504 38.83 -49.27 -18.75
N LEU A 505 39.20 -50.35 -18.03
CA LEU A 505 40.49 -50.81 -17.48
C LEU A 505 41.00 -50.17 -16.19
#